data_AF-A0A1S8ACC8-F1
#
_entry.id   AF-A0A1S8ACC8-F1
#
_cell.length_a   1.000
_cell.length_b   1.000
_cell.length_c   1.000
_cell.angle_alpha   90.00
_cell.angle_beta   90.00
_cell.angle_gamma   90.00
#
_symmetry.space_group_name_H-M   'P 1'
#
loop_
_entity.id
_entity.type
_entity.pdbx_description
1 polymer ?
#
loop_
_entity_poly.entity_id
_entity_poly.type
_entity_poly.pdbx_seq_one_letter_code
_entity_poly.pdbx_strand_id
1 'polypeptide(L)' 'MINGENAASSSELLKAQAQVWNCTFNYVNSMSLKCAVELGIADIIHSHGQPTTLSQIASA' A
#
# COMPACT_ATOMS: atom_id res chain seq x y z
N MET A 1 28.97 8.00 -36.60
CA MET A 1 27.52 8.27 -36.73
C MET A 1 26.89 7.94 -35.39
N ILE A 2 26.75 8.95 -34.52
CA ILE A 2 26.07 8.78 -33.24
C ILE A 2 24.62 9.14 -33.52
N ASN A 3 23.71 8.17 -33.46
CA ASN A 3 22.26 8.37 -33.39
C ASN A 3 21.65 7.13 -32.73
N GLY A 4 21.92 6.97 -31.44
CA GLY A 4 21.20 6.06 -30.57
C GLY A 4 20.37 6.88 -29.61
N GLU A 5 19.21 7.36 -30.06
CA GLU A 5 18.20 7.88 -29.14
C GLU A 5 17.65 6.69 -28.34
N ASN A 6 18.26 6.46 -27.18
CA ASN A 6 17.81 5.53 -26.16
C ASN A 6 16.55 6.10 -25.46
N ALA A 7 15.50 6.35 -26.23
CA ALA A 7 14.21 6.75 -25.69
C ALA A 7 13.54 5.49 -25.12
N ALA A 8 13.51 5.38 -23.79
CA ALA A 8 12.77 4.32 -23.11
C ALA A 8 11.31 4.33 -23.61
N SER A 9 10.78 3.14 -23.91
CA SER A 9 9.38 3.00 -24.29
C SER A 9 8.48 3.54 -23.18
N SER A 10 7.30 4.05 -23.53
CA SER A 10 6.29 4.47 -22.54
C SER A 10 6.00 3.38 -21.49
N SER A 11 6.08 2.10 -21.87
CA SER A 11 5.92 0.98 -20.92
C SER A 11 7.07 0.87 -19.93
N GLU A 12 8.31 1.10 -20.37
CA GLU A 12 9.50 1.07 -19.53
C GLU A 12 9.51 2.26 -18.56
N LEU A 13 9.12 3.45 -19.05
CA LEU A 13 8.95 4.64 -18.21
C LEU A 13 7.87 4.44 -17.13
N LEU A 14 6.72 3.85 -17.48
CA LEU A 14 5.67 3.53 -16.50
C LEU A 14 6.14 2.54 -15.43
N LYS A 15 6.90 1.51 -15.83
CA LYS A 15 7.47 0.55 -14.87
C LYS A 15 8.48 1.22 -13.93
N ALA A 16 9.37 2.06 -14.48
CA ALA A 16 10.33 2.81 -13.68
C ALA A 16 9.62 3.77 -12.71
N GLN A 17 8.56 4.44 -13.16
CA GLN A 17 7.74 5.32 -12.31
C GLN A 17 7.05 4.53 -11.18
N ALA A 18 6.49 3.36 -11.47
CA ALA A 18 5.88 2.50 -10.45
C ALA A 18 6.89 2.06 -9.39
N GLN A 19 8.13 1.74 -9.80
CA GLN A 19 9.22 1.42 -8.86
C GLN A 19 9.56 2.60 -7.96
N VAL A 20 9.67 3.80 -8.52
CA VAL A 20 9.91 5.02 -7.75
C VAL A 20 8.77 5.27 -6.75
N TRP A 21 7.50 5.15 -7.18
CA TRP A 21 6.36 5.31 -6.27
C TRP A 21 6.34 4.28 -5.14
N ASN A 22 6.65 3.01 -5.43
CA ASN A 22 6.75 1.99 -4.38
C ASN A 22 7.78 2.35 -3.32
N CYS A 23 8.94 2.90 -3.72
CA CYS A 23 9.96 3.38 -2.79
C CYS A 23 9.50 4.63 -2.02
N THR A 24 8.99 5.64 -2.74
CA THR A 24 8.54 6.93 -2.17
C THR A 24 7.42 6.74 -1.16
N PHE A 25 6.48 5.84 -1.42
CA PHE A 25 5.31 5.59 -0.57
C PHE A 25 5.45 4.35 0.32
N ASN A 26 6.63 3.73 0.42
CA ASN A 26 6.81 2.53 1.25
C ASN A 26 6.43 2.75 2.72
N TYR A 27 6.54 4.00 3.22
CA TYR A 27 6.13 4.36 4.58
C TYR A 27 4.63 4.13 4.83
N VAL A 28 3.78 4.17 3.80
CA VAL A 28 2.33 3.96 3.92
C VAL A 28 2.03 2.59 4.50
N ASN A 29 2.82 1.56 4.17
CA ASN A 29 2.65 0.22 4.76
C ASN A 29 2.88 0.23 6.27
N SER A 30 3.95 0.89 6.72
CA SER A 30 4.29 0.98 8.14
C SER A 30 3.28 1.84 8.92
N MET A 31 2.84 2.95 8.33
CA MET A 31 1.81 3.81 8.93
C MET A 31 0.45 3.12 8.99
N SER A 32 0.05 2.41 7.94
CA SER A 32 -1.19 1.62 7.94
C SER A 32 -1.16 0.55 9.03
N LEU A 33 -0.03 -0.15 9.18
CA LEU A 33 0.14 -1.15 10.25
C LEU A 33 0.08 -0.50 11.64
N LYS A 34 0.77 0.62 11.84
CA LYS A 34 0.73 1.36 13.10
C LYS A 34 -0.71 1.77 13.45
N CYS A 35 -1.46 2.34 12.50
CA CYS A 35 -2.86 2.70 12.70
C CYS A 35 -3.72 1.48 13.05
N ALA A 36 -3.52 0.34 12.38
CA ALA A 36 -4.29 -0.88 12.66
C ALA A 36 -4.04 -1.41 14.09
N VAL A 37 -2.82 -1.25 14.60
CA VAL A 37 -2.46 -1.58 15.99
C VAL A 37 -3.05 -0.57 16.97
N GLU A 38 -2.89 0.73 16.71
CA GLU A 38 -3.40 1.80 17.59
C GLU A 38 -4.93 1.79 17.70
N LEU A 39 -5.63 1.40 16.62
CA LEU A 39 -7.08 1.23 16.59
C LEU A 39 -7.54 -0.12 17.15
N GLY A 40 -6.63 -1.02 17.54
CA GLY A 40 -6.99 -2.32 18.09
C GLY A 40 -7.79 -3.20 17.11
N ILE A 41 -7.60 -3.05 15.79
CA ILE A 41 -8.41 -3.77 14.78
C ILE A 41 -8.31 -5.29 14.98
N ALA A 42 -7.13 -5.80 15.33
CA ALA A 42 -6.91 -7.21 15.61
C ALA A 42 -7.73 -7.69 16.83
N ASP A 43 -7.82 -6.87 17.88
CA ASP A 43 -8.56 -7.20 19.10
C ASP A 43 -10.07 -7.14 18.87
N ILE A 44 -10.56 -6.16 18.08
CA ILE A 44 -11.96 -6.07 17.65
C ILE A 44 -12.36 -7.34 16.89
N ILE A 45 -11.55 -7.75 15.92
CA ILE A 45 -11.81 -8.99 15.14
C ILE A 45 -11.73 -10.23 16.04
N HIS A 46 -10.74 -10.31 16.94
CA HIS A 46 -10.56 -11.46 17.83
C HIS A 46 -11.73 -11.61 18.81
N SER A 47 -12.18 -10.52 19.41
CA SER A 47 -13.30 -10.51 20.36
C SER A 47 -14.65 -10.87 19.73
N HIS A 48 -14.84 -10.57 18.44
CA HIS A 48 -16.06 -10.91 17.70
C HIS A 48 -16.21 -12.41 17.42
N GLY A 49 -15.11 -13.18 17.40
CA GLY A 49 -15.13 -14.64 17.21
C GLY A 49 -15.60 -15.14 15.83
N GLN A 50 -15.80 -14.25 14.87
CA GLN A 50 -16.30 -14.53 13.53
C GLN A 50 -15.81 -13.45 12.54
N PRO A 51 -15.86 -13.69 11.21
CA PRO A 51 -15.54 -12.65 10.23
C PRO A 51 -16.31 -11.37 10.53
N THR A 52 -15.58 -10.28 10.77
CA THR A 52 -16.14 -8.99 11.17
C THR A 52 -16.24 -8.09 9.94
N THR A 53 -17.42 -7.50 9.72
CA THR A 53 -17.65 -6.57 8.61
C THR A 53 -17.02 -5.20 8.88
N LEU A 54 -16.76 -4.42 7.83
CA LEU A 54 -16.25 -3.05 7.98
C LEU A 54 -17.17 -2.18 8.85
N SER A 55 -18.49 -2.33 8.73
CA SER A 55 -19.46 -1.59 9.55
C SER A 55 -19.33 -1.92 11.04
N GLN A 56 -19.11 -3.20 11.36
CA GLN A 56 -18.89 -3.64 12.74
C GLN A 56 -17.56 -3.12 13.29
N ILE A 57 -16.48 -3.15 12.49
CA ILE A 57 -15.19 -2.55 12.89
C ILE A 57 -15.33 -1.05 13.13
N ALA A 58 -16.07 -0.33 12.28
CA ALA A 58 -16.27 1.11 12.42
C ALA A 58 -17.19 1.52 13.58
N SER A 59 -17.96 0.58 14.14
CA SER A 59 -18.89 0.84 15.25
C SER A 59 -18.37 0.37 16.62
N ALA A 60 -17.20 -0.27 16.66
CA ALA A 60 -16.54 -0.74 17.87
C ALA A 60 -15.80 0.41 18.58
#